data_AF-A0A154L3N4-F1
#
_entry.id   AF-A0A154L3N4-F1
#
_cell.length_a   1.000
_cell.length_b   1.000
_cell.length_c   1.000
_cell.angle_alpha   90.00
_cell.angle_beta   90.00
_cell.angle_gamma   90.00
#
_symmetry.space_group_name_H-M   'P 1'
#
loop_
_entity.id
_entity.type
_entity.pdbx_description
1 polymer ?
#
loop_
_entity_poly.entity_id
_entity_poly.type
_entity_poly.pdbx_seq_one_letter_code
_entity_poly.pdbx_strand_id
1 'polypeptide(L)'
;MFRKTLDVAIKQIAPDTKGNLVNRIDKVAKDGLITKELAEWAHHIRIEGNDAAHDEDPFTIDEAMALHKFTELLVMYLFTLPGMLAERKLATSAEMDAAD
;
A
#
# COMPACT_ATOMS: atom_id res chain seq x y z
N MET A 1 12.39 -4.59 5.28
CA MET A 1 12.04 -4.13 3.90
C MET A 1 10.57 -3.69 3.79
N PHE A 2 9.61 -4.52 4.18
CA PHE A 2 8.16 -4.25 4.03
C PHE A 2 7.65 -2.95 4.65
N ARG A 3 8.03 -2.64 5.90
CA ARG A 3 7.69 -1.36 6.54
C ARG A 3 8.20 -0.14 5.76
N LYS A 4 9.40 -0.23 5.15
CA LYS A 4 9.96 0.86 4.35
C LYS A 4 9.18 1.04 3.05
N THR A 5 8.81 -0.07 2.39
CA THR A 5 7.92 -0.05 1.22
C THR A 5 6.60 0.62 1.55
N LEU A 6 5.96 0.25 2.67
CA LEU A 6 4.73 0.88 3.15
C LEU A 6 4.92 2.39 3.37
N ASP A 7 5.95 2.84 4.11
CA ASP A 7 6.18 4.27 4.35
C ASP A 7 6.39 5.06 3.05
N VAL A 8 7.13 4.51 2.09
CA VAL A 8 7.35 5.16 0.79
C VAL A 8 6.07 5.18 -0.04
N ALA A 9 5.33 4.07 -0.10
CA ALA A 9 4.08 3.98 -0.84
C ALA A 9 3.06 5.02 -0.36
N ILE A 10 2.87 5.12 0.97
CA ILE A 10 1.96 6.10 1.56
C ILE A 10 2.39 7.55 1.27
N LYS A 11 3.70 7.84 1.27
CA LYS A 11 4.20 9.18 0.90
C LYS A 11 3.97 9.53 -0.57
N GLN A 12 4.03 8.55 -1.47
CA GLN A 12 3.77 8.78 -2.90
C GLN A 12 2.30 9.12 -3.15
N ILE A 13 1.37 8.45 -2.46
CA ILE A 13 -0.07 8.72 -2.64
C ILE A 13 -0.56 9.95 -1.87
N ALA A 14 0.10 10.30 -0.77
CA ALA A 14 -0.31 11.39 0.11
C ALA A 14 0.92 12.15 0.67
N PRO A 15 1.59 12.95 -0.17
CA PRO A 15 2.87 13.59 0.17
C PRO A 15 2.77 14.59 1.34
N ASP A 16 1.60 15.19 1.54
CA ASP A 16 1.37 16.19 2.59
C ASP A 16 1.10 15.59 3.98
N THR A 17 1.12 14.24 4.10
CA THR A 17 0.87 13.58 5.38
C THR A 17 2.03 13.77 6.36
N LYS A 18 1.73 14.47 7.47
CA LYS A 18 2.65 14.74 8.57
C LYS A 18 2.54 13.70 9.68
N GLY A 19 3.60 13.56 10.45
CA GLY A 19 3.65 12.64 11.60
C GLY A 19 4.33 11.31 11.29
N ASN A 20 4.18 10.37 12.23
CA ASN A 20 4.75 9.03 12.13
C ASN A 20 3.91 8.14 11.19
N LEU A 21 4.39 6.92 10.95
CA LEU A 21 3.73 6.01 10.00
C LEU A 21 2.28 5.67 10.40
N VAL A 22 1.97 5.57 11.69
CA VAL A 22 0.60 5.38 12.21
C VAL A 22 -0.30 6.50 11.70
N ASN A 23 0.09 7.75 11.97
CA ASN A 23 -0.67 8.94 11.60
C ASN A 23 -0.90 9.02 10.09
N ARG A 24 0.10 8.61 9.29
CA ARG A 24 -0.03 8.61 7.82
C ARG A 24 -1.05 7.57 7.34
N ILE A 25 -0.99 6.34 7.86
CA ILE A 25 -1.93 5.27 7.51
C ILE A 25 -3.36 5.69 7.86
N ASP A 26 -3.57 6.22 9.07
CA ASP A 26 -4.90 6.64 9.52
C ASP A 26 -5.44 7.81 8.69
N LYS A 27 -4.55 8.75 8.31
CA LYS A 27 -4.95 9.88 7.46
C LYS A 27 -5.39 9.42 6.08
N VAL A 28 -4.63 8.56 5.41
CA VAL A 28 -5.00 8.10 4.06
C VAL A 28 -6.25 7.22 4.06
N ALA A 29 -6.49 6.47 5.13
CA ALA A 29 -7.72 5.71 5.31
C ALA A 29 -8.92 6.63 5.53
N LYS A 30 -8.76 7.66 6.38
CA LYS A 30 -9.79 8.68 6.61
C LYS A 30 -10.13 9.47 5.35
N ASP A 31 -9.15 9.71 4.50
CA ASP A 31 -9.33 10.41 3.22
C ASP A 31 -9.95 9.51 2.13
N GLY A 32 -10.19 8.22 2.42
CA GLY A 32 -10.74 7.27 1.47
C GLY A 32 -9.76 6.85 0.35
N LEU A 33 -8.47 7.15 0.50
CA LEU A 33 -7.44 6.75 -0.47
C LEU A 33 -7.14 5.24 -0.38
N ILE A 34 -7.36 4.66 0.80
CA ILE A 34 -7.33 3.21 1.02
C ILE A 34 -8.57 2.77 1.79
N THR A 35 -8.99 1.53 1.57
CA THR A 35 -10.05 0.88 2.35
C THR A 35 -9.62 0.67 3.80
N LYS A 36 -10.58 0.48 4.70
CA LYS A 36 -10.33 0.18 6.12
C LYS A 36 -9.48 -1.09 6.29
N GLU A 37 -9.76 -2.12 5.50
CA GLU A 37 -9.10 -3.42 5.54
C GLU A 37 -7.61 -3.30 5.17
N LEU A 38 -7.29 -2.50 4.15
CA LEU A 38 -5.90 -2.16 3.80
C LEU A 38 -5.19 -1.36 4.88
N ALA A 39 -5.89 -0.48 5.60
CA ALA A 39 -5.32 0.25 6.72
C ALA A 39 -4.97 -0.68 7.89
N GLU A 40 -5.85 -1.64 8.20
CA GLU A 40 -5.59 -2.68 9.21
C GLU A 40 -4.35 -3.50 8.85
N TRP A 41 -4.22 -3.92 7.59
CA TRP A 41 -3.04 -4.65 7.11
C TRP A 41 -1.76 -3.79 7.14
N ALA A 42 -1.86 -2.51 6.80
CA ALA A 42 -0.73 -1.59 6.89
C ALA A 42 -0.25 -1.42 8.34
N HIS A 43 -1.16 -1.37 9.31
CA HIS A 43 -0.80 -1.36 10.73
C HIS A 43 -0.14 -2.66 11.16
N HIS A 44 -0.60 -3.81 10.65
CA HIS A 44 0.03 -5.10 10.90
C HIS A 44 1.49 -5.13 10.39
N ILE A 45 1.73 -4.74 9.13
CA ILE A 45 3.09 -4.64 8.55
C ILE A 45 3.98 -3.68 9.34
N ARG A 46 3.41 -2.59 9.87
CA ARG A 46 4.14 -1.62 10.69
C ARG A 46 4.61 -2.22 12.02
N ILE A 47 3.76 -3.00 12.68
CA ILE A 47 4.04 -3.63 13.98
C ILE A 47 5.08 -4.73 13.81
N GLU A 48 4.80 -5.71 12.97
CA GLU A 48 5.69 -6.87 12.73
C GLU A 48 7.03 -6.46 12.12
N GLY A 49 7.02 -5.46 11.22
CA GLY A 49 8.24 -4.90 10.67
C GLY A 49 9.07 -4.10 11.68
N ASN A 50 8.54 -3.81 12.87
CA ASN A 50 9.25 -3.23 14.01
C ASN A 50 9.68 -4.31 15.02
N ASP A 51 8.82 -5.31 15.24
CA ASP A 51 9.01 -6.34 16.28
C ASP A 51 9.95 -7.46 15.82
N ALA A 52 9.99 -7.79 14.52
CA ALA A 52 11.03 -8.66 13.94
C ALA A 52 12.47 -8.13 14.13
N ALA A 53 12.65 -6.88 14.59
CA ALA A 53 13.95 -6.32 14.94
C ALA A 53 14.29 -6.41 16.45
N HIS A 54 13.33 -6.79 17.30
CA HIS A 54 13.42 -6.71 18.75
C HIS A 54 13.01 -7.98 19.51
N ASP A 55 12.39 -8.97 18.85
CA ASP A 55 11.94 -10.20 19.53
C ASP A 55 13.06 -11.24 19.69
N GLU A 56 13.04 -11.96 20.83
CA GLU A 56 13.96 -13.08 21.11
C GLU A 56 13.51 -14.37 20.41
N ASP A 57 12.23 -14.47 20.05
CA ASP A 57 11.68 -15.60 19.31
C ASP A 57 12.02 -15.49 17.81
N PRO A 58 12.44 -16.60 17.16
CA PRO A 58 12.81 -16.58 15.76
C PRO A 58 11.58 -16.35 14.87
N PHE A 59 11.58 -15.21 14.18
CA PHE A 59 10.61 -14.88 13.15
C PHE A 59 10.48 -16.01 12.11
N THR A 60 9.27 -16.53 11.92
CA THR A 60 9.03 -17.72 11.11
C THR A 60 8.96 -17.39 9.61
N ILE A 61 9.17 -18.41 8.76
CA ILE A 61 9.00 -18.26 7.31
C ILE A 61 7.55 -17.89 6.96
N ASP A 62 6.56 -18.46 7.66
CA ASP A 62 5.15 -18.20 7.39
C ASP A 62 4.76 -16.75 7.68
N GLU A 63 5.28 -16.17 8.76
CA GLU A 63 5.10 -14.74 9.08
C GLU A 63 5.78 -13.85 8.03
N ALA A 64 6.98 -14.22 7.57
CA ALA A 64 7.67 -13.51 6.49
C ALA A 64 6.88 -13.55 5.18
N MET A 65 6.30 -14.71 4.84
CA MET A 65 5.46 -14.86 3.65
C MET A 65 4.15 -14.07 3.79
N ALA A 66 3.54 -14.03 4.97
CA ALA A 66 2.35 -13.24 5.22
C ALA A 66 2.61 -11.74 5.01
N LEU A 67 3.70 -11.22 5.59
CA LEU A 67 4.12 -9.83 5.39
C LEU A 67 4.42 -9.51 3.93
N HIS A 68 5.07 -10.43 3.22
CA HIS A 68 5.34 -10.29 1.79
C HIS A 68 4.03 -10.15 1.00
N LYS A 69 3.09 -11.08 1.17
CA LYS A 69 1.79 -11.08 0.48
C LYS A 69 0.98 -9.82 0.79
N PHE A 70 0.94 -9.38 2.05
CA PHE A 70 0.22 -8.16 2.40
C PHE A 70 0.86 -6.92 1.78
N THR A 71 2.20 -6.86 1.72
CA THR A 71 2.89 -5.74 1.06
C THR A 71 2.64 -5.75 -0.44
N GLU A 72 2.65 -6.92 -1.08
CA GLU A 72 2.33 -7.07 -2.50
C GLU A 72 0.90 -6.60 -2.80
N LEU A 73 -0.09 -7.06 -2.02
CA LEU A 73 -1.49 -6.65 -2.17
C LEU A 73 -1.69 -5.15 -1.98
N LEU A 74 -0.98 -4.54 -1.03
CA LEU A 74 -1.00 -3.09 -0.83
C LEU A 74 -0.48 -2.35 -2.07
N VAL A 75 0.68 -2.72 -2.60
CA VAL A 75 1.28 -2.04 -3.76
C VAL A 75 0.43 -2.25 -5.02
N MET A 76 -0.12 -3.46 -5.19
CA MET A 76 -1.08 -3.78 -6.27
C MET A 76 -2.29 -2.84 -6.23
N TYR A 77 -2.88 -2.65 -5.05
CA TYR A 77 -4.01 -1.75 -4.88
C TYR A 77 -3.65 -0.28 -5.11
N LEU A 78 -2.51 0.17 -4.58
CA LEU A 78 -2.13 1.58 -4.61
C LEU A 78 -1.64 2.06 -5.98
N PHE A 79 -1.00 1.20 -6.77
CA PHE A 79 -0.31 1.61 -7.99
C PHE A 79 -0.71 0.79 -9.21
N THR A 80 -0.72 -0.54 -9.10
CA THR A 80 -0.93 -1.41 -10.26
C THR A 80 -2.36 -1.35 -10.77
N LEU A 81 -3.36 -1.54 -9.91
CA LEU A 81 -4.77 -1.46 -10.32
C LEU A 81 -5.13 -0.05 -10.85
N PRO A 82 -4.75 1.07 -10.19
CA PRO A 82 -4.95 2.39 -10.76
C PRO A 82 -4.26 2.59 -12.12
N GLY A 83 -3.03 2.10 -12.29
CA GLY A 83 -2.30 2.17 -13.54
C GLY A 83 -2.99 1.42 -14.67
N MET A 84 -3.41 0.17 -14.43
CA MET A 84 -4.16 -0.65 -15.40
C MET A 84 -5.48 0.03 -15.82
N LEU A 85 -6.17 0.66 -14.87
CA LEU A 85 -7.40 1.41 -15.17
C LEU A 85 -7.12 2.67 -15.99
N ALA A 86 -6.02 3.38 -15.72
CA ALA A 86 -5.62 4.56 -16.48
C ALA A 86 -5.28 4.19 -17.93
N GLU A 87 -4.50 3.13 -18.15
CA GLU A 87 -4.20 2.60 -19.48
C GLU A 87 -5.49 2.22 -20.24
N ARG A 88 -6.43 1.55 -19.58
CA ARG A 88 -7.69 1.17 -20.20
C ARG A 88 -8.54 2.38 -20.58
N LYS A 89 -8.58 3.43 -19.75
CA LYS A 89 -9.29 4.67 -20.08
C LYS A 89 -8.72 5.36 -21.31
N LEU A 90 -7.39 5.44 -21.41
CA LEU A 90 -6.70 6.06 -22.54
C LEU A 90 -6.95 5.32 -23.85
N ALA A 91 -6.94 3.98 -23.81
CA ALA A 91 -7.26 3.15 -24.98
C ALA A 91 -8.68 3.41 -25.49
N THR A 92 -9.67 3.44 -24.59
CA THR A 92 -11.07 3.69 -24.95
C THR A 92 -11.29 5.10 -25.50
N SER A 93 -10.63 6.13 -24.94
CA SER A 93 -10.75 7.50 -25.48
C SER A 93 -10.13 7.63 -26.87
N ALA A 94 -8.99 6.98 -27.14
CA ALA A 94 -8.37 6.99 -28.46
C ALA A 94 -9.21 6.26 -29.53
N GLU A 95 -9.91 5.19 -29.13
CA GLU A 95 -10.84 4.47 -30.00
C GLU A 95 -12.10 5.31 -30.34
N MET A 96 -12.60 6.12 -29.40
CA MET A 96 -13.69 7.06 -29.64
C MET A 96 -13.28 8.22 -30.57
N ASP A 97 -12.10 8.82 -30.35
CA ASP A 97 -11.61 9.94 -31.17
C ASP A 97 -11.24 9.51 -32.60
N ALA A 98 -10.94 8.22 -32.83
CA ALA A 98 -10.66 7.67 -34.16
C ALA A 98 -11.92 7.28 -34.94
N ALA A 99 -13.09 7.32 -34.31
CA ALA A 99 -14.39 6.94 -34.90
C ALA A 99 -15.25 8.15 -35.35
N ASP A 100 -14.85 9.38 -34.98
CA ASP A 100 -15.40 10.66 -35.45
C ASP A 100 -14.55 11.27 -36.58
#